data_AF-A0A9P6JH79-F1
#
_entry.id   AF-A0A9P6JH79-F1
#
_cell.length_a   1.000
_cell.length_b   1.000
_cell.length_c   1.000
_cell.angle_alpha   90.00
_cell.angle_beta   90.00
_cell.angle_gamma   90.00
#
_symmetry.space_group_name_H-M   'P 1'
#
loop_
_entity.id
_entity.type
_entity.pdbx_description
1 polymer ?
#
loop_
_entity_poly.entity_id
_entity_poly.type
_entity_poly.pdbx_seq_one_letter_code
_entity_poly.pdbx_strand_id
1 'polypeptide(L)'
;MAGRHSVRFNVAKTAVRAFATEAPSTPAPPARTTFGNLSDEDRIFTNIYGFHDFKLKGAQQRGDWYKTKEILLKGHEWILNEMKESGLRGRGGAGFPSGLKWSFMNKPPDGR
;
A
#
# COMPACT_ATOMS: atom_id res chain seq x y z
N MET A 1 54.92 1.52 62.09
CA MET A 1 53.78 0.58 62.03
C MET A 1 52.55 1.35 61.59
N ALA A 2 51.91 0.89 60.51
CA ALA A 2 51.02 1.66 59.65
C ALA A 2 49.63 2.00 60.26
N GLY A 3 49.18 3.25 60.07
CA GLY A 3 47.81 3.69 60.35
C GLY A 3 47.04 3.90 59.04
N ARG A 4 46.03 3.05 58.82
CA ARG A 4 45.18 2.95 57.62
C ARG A 4 44.46 4.26 57.29
N HIS A 5 44.63 4.76 56.07
CA HIS A 5 43.67 5.68 55.44
C HIS A 5 42.71 4.87 54.56
N SER A 6 41.43 4.90 54.93
CA SER A 6 40.34 4.26 54.19
C SER A 6 39.88 5.18 53.05
N VAL A 7 40.24 4.84 51.81
CA VAL A 7 39.71 5.51 50.62
C VAL A 7 38.40 4.82 50.22
N ARG A 8 37.28 5.56 50.27
CA ARG A 8 35.98 5.09 49.74
C ARG A 8 35.96 5.29 48.22
N PHE A 9 35.89 4.21 47.46
CA PHE A 9 35.62 4.26 46.03
C PHE A 9 34.11 4.45 45.80
N ASN A 10 33.74 5.54 45.13
CA ASN A 10 32.37 5.78 44.69
C ASN A 10 32.19 5.14 43.31
N VAL A 11 31.43 4.05 43.22
CA VAL A 11 31.11 3.41 41.94
C VAL A 11 29.98 4.20 41.27
N ALA A 12 30.31 4.95 40.22
CA ALA A 12 29.30 5.54 39.35
C ALA A 12 28.55 4.41 38.62
N LYS A 13 27.23 4.37 38.75
CA LYS A 13 26.36 3.46 37.98
C LYS A 13 26.39 3.88 36.50
N THR A 14 27.12 3.15 35.68
CA THR A 14 27.07 3.29 34.22
C THR A 14 25.68 2.89 33.74
N ALA A 15 24.92 3.86 33.22
CA ALA A 15 23.69 3.59 32.50
C ALA A 15 24.04 2.93 31.16
N VAL A 16 23.70 1.65 31.01
CA VAL A 16 23.81 0.94 29.72
C VAL A 16 22.69 1.48 28.82
N ARG A 17 23.06 2.18 27.75
CA ARG A 17 22.11 2.58 26.70
C ARG A 17 21.62 1.31 26.01
N ALA A 18 20.31 1.06 26.08
CA ALA A 18 19.66 0.03 25.28
C ALA A 18 19.73 0.40 23.80
N PHE A 19 20.10 -0.55 22.94
CA PHE A 19 20.08 -0.38 21.49
C PHE A 19 18.64 -0.16 21.02
N ALA A 20 18.40 0.94 20.31
CA ALA A 20 17.14 1.18 19.63
C ALA A 20 16.96 0.10 18.54
N THR A 21 15.85 -0.62 18.56
CA THR A 21 15.47 -1.51 17.45
C THR A 21 15.01 -0.62 16.29
N GLU A 22 15.71 -0.65 15.17
CA GLU A 22 15.30 0.05 13.95
C GLU A 22 13.98 -0.53 13.44
N ALA A 23 13.02 0.33 13.11
CA ALA A 23 11.80 -0.07 12.42
C ALA A 23 12.17 -0.65 11.03
N PRO A 24 11.45 -1.67 10.54
CA PRO A 24 11.72 -2.24 9.22
C PRO A 24 11.67 -1.12 8.17
N SER A 25 12.78 -0.96 7.44
CA SER A 25 12.88 0.01 6.36
C SER A 25 11.90 -0.38 5.25
N THR A 26 11.01 0.54 4.91
CA THR A 26 10.17 0.42 3.71
C THR A 26 11.11 0.23 2.52
N PRO A 27 10.96 -0.85 1.70
CA PRO A 27 11.80 -1.03 0.52
C PRO A 27 11.68 0.19 -0.38
N ALA A 28 12.84 0.70 -0.81
CA ALA A 28 12.93 1.90 -1.64
C ALA A 28 12.11 1.71 -2.93
N PRO A 29 11.36 2.73 -3.38
CA PRO A 29 10.58 2.63 -4.61
C PRO A 29 11.50 2.37 -5.81
N PRO A 30 11.06 1.55 -6.78
CA PRO A 30 11.89 1.18 -7.92
C PRO A 30 12.31 2.42 -8.73
N ALA A 31 13.63 2.56 -8.92
CA ALA A 31 14.32 3.71 -9.50
C ALA A 31 14.17 3.83 -11.03
N ARG A 32 12.95 3.71 -11.58
CA ARG A 32 12.71 4.08 -12.99
C ARG A 32 12.55 5.61 -13.04
N THR A 33 13.45 6.29 -13.74
CA THR A 33 13.54 7.77 -13.79
C THR A 33 12.89 8.37 -15.03
N THR A 34 12.42 7.55 -15.97
CA THR A 34 11.72 7.98 -17.20
C THR A 34 10.27 7.49 -17.16
N PHE A 35 9.32 8.40 -17.37
CA PHE A 35 7.88 8.13 -17.33
C PHE A 35 7.21 8.59 -18.64
N GLY A 36 5.99 8.10 -18.90
CA GLY A 36 5.16 8.54 -20.02
C GLY A 36 5.20 7.64 -21.26
N ASN A 37 6.09 6.65 -21.32
CA ASN A 37 6.07 5.64 -22.39
C ASN A 37 5.01 4.57 -22.09
N LEU A 38 3.75 4.86 -22.45
CA LEU A 38 2.61 3.94 -22.31
C LEU A 38 2.29 3.34 -23.68
N SER A 39 2.36 2.01 -23.81
CA SER A 39 1.95 1.31 -25.03
C SER A 39 0.43 1.34 -25.20
N ASP A 40 -0.06 1.00 -26.39
CA ASP A 40 -1.49 0.98 -26.65
C ASP A 40 -2.19 -0.18 -25.92
N GLU A 41 -1.52 -1.32 -25.76
CA GLU A 41 -2.02 -2.46 -24.98
C GLU A 41 -2.11 -2.18 -23.47
N ASP A 42 -1.33 -1.24 -22.94
CA ASP A 42 -1.37 -0.85 -21.53
C ASP A 42 -2.53 0.13 -21.21
N ARG A 43 -3.26 0.61 -22.22
CA ARG A 43 -4.37 1.55 -22.02
C ARG A 43 -5.58 0.81 -21.44
N ILE A 44 -5.98 1.18 -20.23
CA ILE A 44 -7.20 0.65 -19.59
C ILE A 44 -8.48 1.10 -20.35
N PHE A 45 -8.49 2.34 -20.88
CA PHE A 45 -9.63 2.90 -21.61
C PHE A 45 -9.43 2.82 -23.13
N THR A 46 -9.63 1.62 -23.69
CA THR A 46 -9.30 1.29 -25.09
C THR A 46 -10.23 1.92 -26.13
N ASN A 47 -11.50 2.20 -25.80
CA ASN A 47 -12.48 2.79 -26.73
C ASN A 47 -12.84 4.24 -26.39
N ILE A 48 -11.87 5.04 -25.91
CA ILE A 48 -12.12 6.42 -25.45
C ILE A 48 -12.65 7.35 -26.57
N TYR A 49 -12.29 7.07 -27.82
CA TYR A 49 -12.73 7.87 -28.98
C TYR A 49 -13.99 7.32 -29.67
N GLY A 50 -14.52 6.18 -29.22
CA GLY A 50 -15.75 5.59 -29.78
C GLY A 50 -15.59 4.96 -31.17
N PHE A 51 -14.37 4.60 -31.59
CA PHE A 51 -14.13 3.93 -32.87
C PHE A 51 -14.66 2.49 -32.91
N HIS A 52 -14.83 1.86 -31.75
CA HIS A 52 -15.41 0.52 -31.62
C HIS A 52 -16.83 0.60 -31.04
N ASP A 53 -17.59 -0.49 -31.18
CA ASP A 53 -18.95 -0.59 -30.64
C ASP A 53 -18.97 -0.35 -29.11
N PHE A 54 -19.69 0.68 -28.68
CA PHE A 54 -19.85 1.02 -27.26
C PHE A 54 -20.88 0.14 -26.54
N LYS A 55 -21.64 -0.69 -27.27
CA LYS A 55 -22.62 -1.60 -26.69
C LYS A 55 -21.94 -2.80 -26.03
N LEU A 56 -22.75 -3.62 -25.35
CA LEU A 56 -22.28 -4.76 -24.57
C LEU A 56 -21.44 -5.75 -25.39
N LYS A 57 -21.81 -6.02 -26.64
CA LYS A 57 -21.05 -6.94 -27.52
C LYS A 57 -19.64 -6.42 -27.78
N GLY A 58 -19.50 -5.15 -28.14
CA GLY A 58 -18.19 -4.52 -28.29
C GLY A 58 -17.40 -4.45 -26.99
N ALA A 59 -18.05 -4.20 -25.85
CA ALA A 59 -17.41 -4.23 -24.53
C ALA A 59 -16.80 -5.60 -24.20
N GLN A 60 -17.58 -6.67 -24.37
CA GLN A 60 -17.11 -8.03 -24.16
C GLN A 60 -15.92 -8.39 -25.05
N GLN A 61 -15.90 -7.91 -26.31
CA GLN A 61 -14.75 -8.13 -27.22
C GLN A 61 -13.47 -7.44 -26.75
N ARG A 62 -13.56 -6.33 -26.02
CA ARG A 62 -12.41 -5.61 -25.46
C ARG A 62 -11.92 -6.19 -24.12
N GLY A 63 -12.56 -7.25 -23.62
CA GLY A 63 -12.25 -7.85 -22.33
C GLY A 63 -13.03 -7.26 -21.15
N ASP A 64 -13.97 -6.33 -21.39
CA ASP A 64 -14.91 -5.91 -20.34
C ASP A 64 -15.76 -7.13 -19.93
N TRP A 65 -16.14 -7.22 -18.65
CA TRP A 65 -16.82 -8.38 -18.05
C TRP A 65 -16.02 -9.68 -17.97
N TYR A 66 -14.77 -9.71 -18.44
CA TYR A 66 -13.91 -10.89 -18.37
C TYR A 66 -13.73 -11.35 -16.92
N LYS A 67 -14.09 -12.61 -16.64
CA LYS A 67 -13.92 -13.28 -15.35
C LYS A 67 -14.46 -12.52 -14.12
N THR A 68 -15.42 -11.62 -14.32
CA THR A 68 -16.03 -10.86 -13.22
C THR A 68 -16.66 -11.77 -12.16
N LYS A 69 -17.26 -12.89 -12.58
CA LYS A 69 -17.75 -13.93 -11.66
C LYS A 69 -16.64 -14.50 -10.76
N GLU A 70 -15.46 -14.80 -11.32
CA GLU A 70 -14.31 -15.31 -10.56
C GLU A 70 -13.81 -14.25 -9.57
N ILE A 71 -13.75 -12.98 -9.98
CA ILE A 71 -13.36 -11.86 -9.10
C ILE A 71 -14.33 -11.74 -7.91
N LEU A 72 -15.64 -11.83 -8.15
CA LEU A 72 -16.64 -11.78 -7.08
C LEU A 72 -16.50 -12.94 -6.10
N LEU A 73 -16.20 -14.14 -6.59
CA LEU A 73 -16.02 -15.33 -5.75
C LEU A 73 -14.76 -15.29 -4.89
N LYS A 74 -13.76 -14.46 -5.21
CA LYS A 74 -12.58 -14.23 -4.36
C LYS A 74 -12.90 -13.43 -3.08
N GLY A 75 -14.06 -12.77 -3.03
CA GLY A 75 -14.52 -12.02 -1.86
C GLY A 75 -13.94 -10.62 -1.72
N HIS A 76 -14.55 -9.81 -0.86
CA HIS A 76 -14.23 -8.38 -0.73
C HIS A 76 -12.84 -8.11 -0.16
N GLU A 77 -12.36 -8.93 0.78
CA GLU A 77 -11.02 -8.74 1.39
C GLU A 77 -9.91 -8.88 0.35
N TRP A 78 -10.03 -9.87 -0.54
CA TRP A 78 -9.08 -10.03 -1.64
C TRP A 78 -9.09 -8.80 -2.55
N ILE A 79 -10.28 -8.32 -2.95
CA ILE A 79 -10.41 -7.12 -3.80
C ILE A 79 -9.81 -5.89 -3.13
N LEU A 80 -10.04 -5.69 -1.83
CA LEU A 80 -9.47 -4.56 -1.09
C LEU A 80 -7.95 -4.61 -1.01
N ASN A 81 -7.37 -5.79 -0.83
CA ASN A 81 -5.92 -5.96 -0.77
C ASN A 81 -5.29 -5.65 -2.12
N GLU A 82 -5.82 -6.20 -3.23
CA GLU A 82 -5.36 -5.88 -4.59
C GLU A 82 -5.42 -4.36 -4.88
N MET A 83 -6.48 -3.68 -4.43
CA MET A 83 -6.62 -2.23 -4.63
C MET A 83 -5.66 -1.38 -3.77
N LYS A 84 -5.22 -1.90 -2.63
CA LYS A 84 -4.18 -1.27 -1.80
C LYS A 84 -2.81 -1.49 -2.43
N GLU A 85 -2.53 -2.72 -2.86
CA GLU A 85 -1.27 -3.13 -3.50
C GLU A 85 -1.05 -2.42 -4.84
N SER A 86 -2.12 -2.18 -5.62
CA SER A 86 -2.03 -1.44 -6.88
C SER A 86 -1.59 0.02 -6.72
N GLY A 87 -1.59 0.56 -5.50
CA GLY A 87 -1.26 1.95 -5.23
C GLY A 87 -2.23 2.97 -5.87
N LEU A 88 -3.46 2.56 -6.22
CA LEU A 88 -4.40 3.45 -6.88
C LEU A 88 -4.79 4.60 -5.94
N ARG A 89 -4.65 5.83 -6.45
CA ARG A 89 -5.11 7.06 -5.79
C ARG A 89 -6.34 7.62 -6.48
N GLY A 90 -7.21 8.30 -5.73
CA GLY A 90 -8.45 8.88 -6.25
C GLY A 90 -8.19 9.87 -7.40
N ARG A 91 -8.97 9.74 -8.48
CA ARG A 91 -8.85 10.56 -9.70
C ARG A 91 -9.75 11.80 -9.72
N GLY A 92 -10.42 12.12 -8.61
CA GLY A 92 -11.28 13.30 -8.45
C GLY A 92 -10.60 14.55 -7.89
N GLY A 93 -9.26 14.65 -7.97
CA GLY A 93 -8.48 15.82 -7.51
C GLY A 93 -7.85 15.68 -6.12
N ALA A 94 -8.53 15.05 -5.15
CA ALA A 94 -8.00 14.91 -3.78
C ALA A 94 -6.83 13.91 -3.63
N GLY A 95 -6.67 12.96 -4.57
CA GLY A 95 -5.58 11.98 -4.53
C GLY A 95 -5.59 11.01 -3.34
N PHE A 96 -6.72 10.84 -2.64
CA PHE A 96 -6.80 9.92 -1.50
C PHE A 96 -6.61 8.46 -1.94
N PRO A 97 -5.86 7.60 -1.21
CA PRO A 97 -5.66 6.20 -1.60
C PRO A 97 -6.99 5.42 -1.67
N SER A 98 -7.30 4.85 -2.84
CA SER A 98 -8.63 4.27 -3.12
C SER A 98 -8.90 3.01 -2.28
N GLY A 99 -7.94 2.07 -2.21
CA GLY A 99 -8.10 0.85 -1.41
C GLY A 99 -8.28 1.12 0.09
N LEU A 100 -7.60 2.15 0.62
CA LEU A 100 -7.80 2.59 2.01
C LEU A 100 -9.21 3.17 2.21
N LYS A 101 -9.66 4.04 1.29
CA LYS A 101 -11.01 4.63 1.37
C LYS A 101 -12.10 3.56 1.41
N TRP A 102 -11.98 2.53 0.59
CA TRP A 102 -12.98 1.46 0.51
C TRP A 102 -13.01 0.59 1.76
N SER A 103 -11.87 0.41 2.44
CA SER A 103 -11.81 -0.40 3.67
C SER A 103 -12.62 0.17 4.85
N PHE A 104 -12.98 1.46 4.82
CA PHE A 104 -13.80 2.07 5.87
C PHE A 104 -15.20 1.46 5.96
N MET A 105 -15.69 0.85 4.88
CA MET A 105 -17.02 0.24 4.82
C MET A 105 -17.09 -1.13 5.50
N ASN A 106 -15.95 -1.77 5.80
CA ASN A 106 -15.89 -3.09 6.45
C ASN A 106 -15.82 -3.01 7.97
N LYS A 107 -16.24 -1.90 8.59
CA LYS A 107 -16.28 -1.79 10.05
C LYS A 107 -17.26 -2.82 10.62
N PRO A 108 -16.84 -3.74 11.52
CA PRO A 108 -17.78 -4.53 12.30
C PRO A 108 -18.68 -3.62 13.16
N PRO A 109 -19.91 -4.04 13.48
CA PRO A 109 -20.90 -3.20 14.16
C PRO A 109 -20.65 -3.06 15.67
N ASP A 110 -19.40 -3.09 16.14
CA ASP A 110 -19.12 -2.76 17.54
C ASP A 110 -18.65 -1.32 17.63
N GLY A 111 -19.62 -0.44 17.88
CA GLY A 111 -19.48 1.02 17.93
C GLY A 111 -18.75 1.51 19.17
N ARG A 112 -17.49 1.09 19.33
CA ARG A 112 -16.53 1.67 20.28
C ARG A 112 -15.38 2.36 19.55
#